data_AF-A0A973GCK7-F1
#
_entry.id   AF-A0A973GCK7-F1
#
_cell.length_a   1.000
_cell.length_b   1.000
_cell.length_c   1.000
_cell.angle_alpha   90.00
_cell.angle_beta   90.00
_cell.angle_gamma   90.00
#
_symmetry.space_group_name_H-M   'P 1'
#
loop_
_entity.id
_entity.type
_entity.pdbx_description
1 polymer ?
#
loop_
_entity_poly.entity_id
_entity_poly.type
_entity_poly.pdbx_seq_one_letter_code
_entity_poly.pdbx_strand_id
1 'polypeptide(L)' 'MIIQRWSSVISAEHGAVSPADGGASLLLSIDQGTTNTKALLVEAATGSVVAVGSRPVGIAFPAPAWVEQDATELWQATM' A
#
# COMPACT_ATOMS: atom_id res chain seq x y z
N MET A 1 -6.88 8.71 -12.00
CA MET A 1 -5.61 8.77 -11.23
C MET A 1 -5.80 9.79 -10.13
N ILE A 2 -6.28 9.35 -8.97
CA ILE A 2 -6.36 10.19 -7.77
C ILE A 2 -5.01 10.01 -7.07
N ILE A 3 -4.14 11.02 -7.16
CA ILE A 3 -2.90 11.07 -6.39
C ILE A 3 -3.26 11.75 -5.07
N GLN A 4 -3.52 10.96 -4.02
CA GLN A 4 -3.54 11.49 -2.65
C GLN A 4 -2.09 11.64 -2.19
N ARG A 5 -1.66 12.88 -1.93
CA ARG A 5 -0.37 13.17 -1.30
C ARG A 5 -0.47 12.84 0.18
N TRP A 6 0.11 11.74 0.61
CA TRP A 6 0.21 11.39 2.03
C TRP A 6 1.32 12.22 2.67
N SER A 7 0.96 13.21 3.51
CA SER A 7 1.91 14.01 4.30
C SER A 7 2.25 13.40 5.66
N SER A 8 1.79 12.18 5.93
CA SER A 8 1.94 11.56 7.25
C SER A 8 2.27 10.09 7.07
N VAL A 9 3.53 9.76 7.32
CA VAL A 9 3.99 8.38 7.55
C VAL A 9 3.24 7.90 8.80
N ILE A 10 2.34 6.93 8.63
CA ILE A 10 1.77 6.20 9.76
C ILE A 10 2.92 5.35 10.29
N SER A 11 3.53 5.80 11.39
CA SER A 11 4.43 4.96 12.17
C SER A 11 3.56 3.86 12.78
N ALA A 12 3.47 2.72 12.11
CA ALA A 12 2.88 1.54 12.72
C ALA A 12 3.79 1.16 13.89
N GLU A 13 3.25 1.22 15.10
CA GLU A 13 3.93 0.83 16.34
C GLU A 13 4.05 -0.69 16.43
N HIS A 14 4.92 -1.24 15.58
CA HIS A 14 5.69 -2.45 15.87
C HIS A 14 7.02 -1.95 16.44
N GLY A 15 7.37 -2.43 17.63
CA GLY A 15 8.43 -1.90 18.50
C GLY A 15 9.59 -1.30 17.73
N ALA A 16 9.88 -0.02 18.00
CA ALA A 16 11.00 0.69 17.41
C ALA A 16 12.27 -0.14 17.58
N VAL A 17 12.72 -0.79 16.51
CA VAL A 17 14.06 -1.34 16.46
C VAL A 17 14.96 -0.13 16.54
N SER A 18 15.63 0.02 17.68
CA SER A 18 16.61 1.07 17.85
C SER A 18 17.62 0.94 16.71
N PRO A 19 18.05 2.03 16.04
CA PRO A 19 19.07 1.96 15.01
C PRO A 19 20.40 1.38 15.50
N ALA A 20 20.55 1.15 16.81
CA ALA A 20 21.66 0.43 17.44
C ALA A 20 21.61 -1.10 17.27
N ASP A 21 20.45 -1.68 16.93
CA ASP A 21 20.23 -3.14 16.89
C ASP A 21 20.45 -3.73 15.49
N GLY A 22 21.31 -3.16 14.64
CA GLY A 22 21.86 -3.78 13.42
C GLY A 22 20.89 -4.28 12.32
N GLY A 23 19.58 -4.22 12.54
CA GLY A 23 18.54 -4.63 11.59
C GLY A 23 18.05 -3.44 10.78
N ALA A 24 18.07 -3.57 9.46
CA ALA A 24 17.56 -2.53 8.56
C ALA A 24 16.07 -2.26 8.85
N SER A 25 15.74 -1.01 9.19
CA SER A 25 14.35 -0.56 9.36
C SER A 25 13.63 -0.59 8.01
N LEU A 26 12.39 -1.08 7.99
CA LEU A 26 11.60 -1.25 6.77
C LEU A 26 10.30 -0.43 6.84
N LEU A 27 9.92 0.15 5.70
CA LEU A 27 8.67 0.87 5.48
C LEU A 27 7.83 0.09 4.48
N LEU A 28 6.59 -0.24 4.84
CA LEU A 28 5.59 -0.80 3.94
C LEU A 28 4.66 0.30 3.48
N SER A 29 4.53 0.51 2.17
CA SER A 29 3.50 1.36 1.59
C SER A 29 2.47 0.53 0.84
N ILE A 30 1.21 0.94 0.94
CA ILE A 30 0.09 0.35 0.19
C ILE A 30 -0.56 1.48 -0.60
N ASP A 31 -0.71 1.28 -1.90
CA ASP A 31 -1.39 2.19 -2.82
C ASP A 31 -2.61 1.48 -3.41
N GLN A 32 -3.80 1.97 -3.08
CA GLN A 32 -5.05 1.42 -3.59
C GLN A 32 -5.47 2.13 -4.88
N GLY A 33 -5.22 1.47 -6.00
CA GLY A 33 -5.65 1.92 -7.32
C GLY A 33 -7.02 1.37 -7.70
N THR A 34 -7.58 1.88 -8.78
CA THR A 34 -8.87 1.39 -9.31
C THR A 34 -8.77 -0.02 -9.89
N THR A 35 -7.61 -0.43 -10.41
CA THR A 35 -7.42 -1.74 -11.05
C THR A 35 -6.60 -2.70 -10.19
N ASN A 36 -5.73 -2.17 -9.32
CA ASN A 36 -4.86 -2.98 -8.48
C ASN A 36 -4.59 -2.28 -7.15
N THR A 37 -4.47 -3.07 -6.08
CA THR A 37 -3.71 -2.72 -4.89
C THR A 37 -2.25 -3.00 -5.13
N LYS A 38 -1.37 -2.08 -4.77
CA LYS A 38 0.09 -2.25 -4.86
C LYS A 38 0.72 -2.10 -3.48
N ALA A 39 1.79 -2.84 -3.25
CA ALA A 39 2.58 -2.77 -2.02
C ALA A 39 4.06 -2.65 -2.34
N LEU A 40 4.77 -1.74 -1.64
CA LEU A 40 6.22 -1.62 -1.70
C LEU A 40 6.78 -1.78 -0.29
N LEU A 41 7.80 -2.62 -0.15
CA LEU A 41 8.63 -2.69 1.04
C LEU A 41 9.95 -1.97 0.75
N VAL A 42 10.30 -0.99 1.57
CA VAL A 42 11.43 -0.09 1.35
C VAL A 42 12.32 -0.07 2.59
N GLU A 43 13.63 -0.12 2.41
CA GLU A 43 14.57 0.14 3.50
C GLU A 43 14.52 1.62 3.88
N ALA A 44 14.17 1.92 5.14
CA ALA A 44 13.91 3.26 5.61
C ALA A 44 15.14 4.18 5.52
N ALA A 45 16.34 3.64 5.75
CA ALA A 45 17.58 4.42 5.78
C ALA A 45 18.05 4.83 4.38
N THR A 46 17.95 3.93 3.40
CA THR A 46 18.49 4.16 2.05
C THR A 46 17.43 4.51 1.03
N GLY A 47 16.16 4.22 1.30
CA GLY A 47 15.06 4.31 0.33
C GLY A 47 15.08 3.17 -0.70
N SER A 48 15.93 2.15 -0.53
CA SER A 48 16.02 1.04 -1.47
C SER A 48 14.76 0.18 -1.43
N VAL A 49 14.22 -0.16 -2.60
CA VAL A 49 13.09 -1.09 -2.71
C VAL A 49 13.57 -2.50 -2.41
N VAL A 50 13.01 -3.11 -1.38
CA VAL A 50 13.30 -4.48 -0.94
C VAL A 50 12.34 -5.47 -1.61
N ALA A 51 11.06 -5.11 -1.73
CA ALA A 51 10.06 -5.96 -2.38
C ALA A 51 8.92 -5.13 -2.98
N VAL A 52 8.24 -5.72 -3.95
CA VAL A 52 7.05 -5.19 -4.63
C VAL A 52 6.00 -6.27 -4.76
N GLY A 53 4.74 -5.89 -4.53
CA GLY A 53 3.57 -6.73 -4.71
C GLY A 53 2.45 -5.96 -5.41
N SER A 54 1.60 -6.69 -6.13
CA SER A 54 0.40 -6.12 -6.74
C SER A 54 -0.69 -7.18 -6.77
N ARG A 55 -1.93 -6.79 -6.45
CA ARG A 55 -3.11 -7.64 -6.51
C ARG A 55 -4.22 -6.93 -7.29
N PRO A 56 -4.81 -7.56 -8.31
CA PRO A 56 -5.92 -6.95 -9.05
C PRO A 56 -7.16 -6.83 -8.15
N VAL A 57 -7.97 -5.82 -8.44
CA VAL A 57 -9.30 -5.60 -7.84
C VAL A 57 -10.34 -5.41 -8.94
N GLY A 58 -11.53 -5.94 -8.73
CA GLY A 58 -12.65 -5.86 -9.64
C GLY A 58 -13.15 -4.42 -9.85
N ILE A 59 -13.66 -4.18 -11.06
CA ILE A 59 -14.43 -2.99 -11.43
C ILE A 59 -15.70 -3.48 -12.13
N ALA A 60 -16.84 -3.01 -11.68
CA ALA A 60 -18.14 -3.28 -12.30
C ALA A 60 -18.70 -2.02 -12.98
N PHE A 61 -19.45 -2.24 -14.07
CA PHE A 61 -20.15 -1.20 -14.82
C PHE A 61 -21.64 -1.58 -14.94
N PRO A 62 -22.42 -1.51 -13.85
CA PRO A 62 -23.80 -2.03 -13.83
C PRO A 62 -24.78 -1.18 -14.66
N ALA A 63 -24.45 0.08 -14.93
CA ALA A 63 -25.25 0.99 -15.74
C ALA A 63 -24.36 1.96 -16.54
N PRO A 64 -24.88 2.60 -17.61
CA PRO A 64 -24.14 3.61 -18.36
C PRO A 64 -23.59 4.71 -17.45
N ALA A 65 -22.32 5.03 -17.60
CA ALA A 65 -21.56 6.00 -16.80
C ALA A 65 -21.37 5.65 -15.31
N TRP A 66 -21.71 4.43 -14.87
CA TRP A 66 -21.44 3.98 -13.50
C TRP A 66 -20.15 3.18 -13.43
N VAL A 67 -19.42 3.36 -12.33
CA VAL A 67 -18.20 2.62 -12.00
C VAL A 67 -18.28 2.25 -10.52
N GLU A 68 -18.27 0.95 -10.23
CA GLU A 68 -18.39 0.42 -8.87
C GLU A 68 -17.24 -0.54 -8.55
N GLN A 69 -16.86 -0.61 -7.28
CA GLN A 69 -15.90 -1.57 -6.73
C GLN A 69 -16.41 -2.11 -5.40
N ASP A 70 -16.18 -3.41 -5.14
CA ASP A 70 -16.57 -4.05 -3.90
C ASP A 70 -15.62 -3.66 -2.75
N ALA A 71 -16.17 -3.13 -1.65
CA ALA A 71 -15.37 -2.67 -0.53
C ALA A 71 -14.64 -3.81 0.20
N THR A 72 -15.22 -5.01 0.24
CA THR A 72 -14.58 -6.19 0.84
C THR A 72 -13.42 -6.64 -0.02
N GLU A 73 -13.57 -6.66 -1.35
CA GLU A 73 -12.48 -6.96 -2.27
C GLU A 73 -11.33 -5.95 -2.15
N LEU A 74 -11.64 -4.66 -2.08
CA LEU A 74 -10.64 -3.61 -1.85
C LEU A 74 -9.87 -3.82 -0.54
N TRP A 75 -10.55 -4.20 0.55
CA TRP A 75 -9.90 -4.50 1.83
C TRP A 75 -9.06 -5.79 1.78
N GLN A 76 -9.61 -6.86 1.22
CA GLN A 76 -8.89 -8.13 1.10
C GLN A 76 -7.65 -8.03 0.21
N ALA A 77 -7.63 -7.08 -0.72
CA ALA A 77 -6.48 -6.84 -1.57
C ALA A 77 -5.30 -6.17 -0.82
N THR A 78 -5.52 -5.59 0.37
CA THR A 78 -4.46 -5.03 1.23
C THR A 78 -3.90 -6.01 2.27
N MET A 79 -4.49 -7.20 2.38
CA MET A 79 -4.16 -8.24 3.37
C MET A 79 -3.17 -9.27 2.83
#